data_AF-A0AAJ3UZY9-F1
#
_entry.id   AF-A0AAJ3UZY9-F1
#
_cell.length_a   1.000
_cell.length_b   1.000
_cell.length_c   1.000
_cell.angle_alpha   90.00
_cell.angle_beta   90.00
_cell.angle_gamma   90.00
#
_symmetry.space_group_name_H-M   'P 1'
#
loop_
_entity.id
_entity.type
_entity.pdbx_description
1 polymer ?
#
loop_
_entity_poly.entity_id
_entity_poly.type
_entity_poly.pdbx_seq_one_letter_code
_entity_poly.pdbx_strand_id
1 'polypeptide(L)'
;MSSNDFITLFFLVAAVLIFFQLRSVLGRRTGNEKPPRDLYSSRDAAPPEAADAGKVVTLPRRDATADDEDRFSAIDAFAAPGTPLNESLRALNKADPSFSPKEFLNGARMAYEMVVMAYADGDRKTLKSLLSREVYDGFETAIAEREARGEKVKSTFVGIDKAEITHAETKGSEAQITVRIVSQMISATYDKADVLIEGDAENVAEVNDLWTFARDTRSRDPNWKLVATESEHE
;
A
#
# COMPACT_ATOMS: atom_id res chain seq x y z
N MET A 1 -10.12 -14.65 -29.26
CA MET A 1 -9.92 -13.81 -28.06
C MET A 1 -8.69 -14.31 -27.36
N SER A 2 -7.69 -13.44 -27.25
CA SER A 2 -6.41 -13.73 -26.61
C SER A 2 -6.58 -13.75 -25.08
N SER A 3 -5.71 -14.45 -24.35
CA SER A 3 -5.75 -14.45 -22.88
C SER A 3 -5.54 -13.05 -22.27
N ASN A 4 -4.97 -12.12 -23.02
CA ASN A 4 -4.85 -10.72 -22.63
C ASN A 4 -6.20 -9.98 -22.67
N ASP A 5 -7.12 -10.35 -23.58
CA ASP A 5 -8.45 -9.73 -23.70
C ASP A 5 -9.33 -10.03 -22.49
N PHE A 6 -9.20 -11.24 -21.90
CA PHE A 6 -9.91 -11.64 -20.69
C PHE A 6 -9.37 -10.95 -19.44
N ILE A 7 -8.05 -10.73 -19.37
CA ILE A 7 -7.39 -10.01 -18.29
C ILE A 7 -7.78 -8.52 -18.34
N THR A 8 -7.75 -7.90 -19.52
CA THR A 8 -8.21 -6.51 -19.70
C THR A 8 -9.69 -6.31 -19.43
N LEU A 9 -10.55 -7.28 -19.79
CA LEU A 9 -11.99 -7.20 -19.50
C LEU A 9 -12.29 -7.40 -18.01
N PHE A 10 -11.54 -8.26 -17.32
CA PHE A 10 -11.62 -8.45 -15.87
C PHE A 10 -11.25 -7.17 -15.11
N PHE A 11 -10.17 -6.48 -15.51
CA PHE A 11 -9.77 -5.21 -14.89
C PHE A 11 -10.71 -4.03 -15.18
N LEU A 12 -11.37 -4.02 -16.35
CA LEU A 12 -12.35 -3.00 -16.72
C LEU A 12 -13.65 -3.13 -15.91
N VAL A 13 -14.05 -4.38 -15.60
CA VAL A 13 -15.16 -4.66 -14.68
C VAL A 13 -14.79 -4.32 -13.23
N ALA A 14 -13.53 -4.53 -12.80
CA ALA A 14 -13.06 -4.15 -11.47
C ALA A 14 -13.12 -2.63 -11.22
N ALA A 15 -12.76 -1.80 -12.20
CA ALA A 15 -12.87 -0.34 -12.10
C ALA A 15 -14.32 0.16 -11.96
N VAL A 16 -15.28 -0.54 -12.57
CA VAL A 16 -16.73 -0.27 -12.43
C VAL A 16 -17.28 -0.83 -11.10
N LEU A 17 -16.73 -1.92 -10.58
CA LEU A 17 -17.12 -2.49 -9.28
C LEU A 17 -16.68 -1.61 -8.11
N ILE A 18 -15.55 -0.90 -8.20
CA ILE A 18 -15.14 0.14 -7.22
C ILE A 18 -16.23 1.21 -7.07
N PHE A 19 -16.93 1.55 -8.17
CA PHE A 19 -18.04 2.50 -8.17
C PHE A 19 -19.33 1.93 -7.55
N PHE A 20 -19.55 0.62 -7.59
CA PHE A 20 -20.69 -0.04 -6.91
C PHE A 20 -20.41 -0.40 -5.45
N GLN A 21 -19.14 -0.47 -5.02
CA GLN A 21 -18.74 -0.93 -3.68
C GLN A 21 -18.97 0.11 -2.57
N LEU A 22 -18.82 1.40 -2.87
CA LEU A 22 -19.17 2.50 -1.94
C LEU A 22 -20.65 2.46 -1.53
N ARG A 23 -21.48 1.74 -2.29
CA ARG A 23 -22.91 1.58 -2.08
C ARG A 23 -23.30 0.55 -1.01
N SER A 24 -22.37 -0.28 -0.52
CA SER A 24 -22.72 -1.48 0.27
C SER A 24 -22.12 -1.58 1.69
N VAL A 25 -21.27 -0.65 2.13
CA VAL A 25 -20.59 -0.76 3.44
C VAL A 25 -21.36 -0.07 4.59
N LEU A 26 -22.61 0.33 4.36
CA LEU A 26 -23.54 0.76 5.40
C LEU A 26 -24.17 -0.45 6.09
N GLY A 27 -23.41 -1.02 7.03
CA GLY A 27 -23.99 -1.82 8.09
C GLY A 27 -23.19 -3.06 8.45
N ARG A 28 -22.26 -2.91 9.39
CA ARG A 28 -22.29 -3.66 10.65
C ARG A 28 -21.32 -3.05 11.66
N ARG A 29 -21.88 -2.76 12.84
CA ARG A 29 -21.17 -2.36 14.04
C ARG A 29 -20.25 -3.49 14.50
N THR A 30 -18.97 -3.20 14.70
CA THR A 30 -18.16 -3.91 15.69
C THR A 30 -17.32 -2.91 16.45
N GLY A 31 -17.74 -2.63 17.69
CA GLY A 31 -16.87 -2.01 18.68
C GLY A 31 -15.95 -3.07 19.29
N ASN A 32 -14.70 -2.68 19.56
CA ASN A 32 -13.95 -3.10 20.74
C ASN A 32 -12.60 -2.37 20.80
N GLU A 33 -12.47 -1.48 21.78
CA GLU A 33 -11.20 -0.88 22.22
C GLU A 33 -10.38 -1.90 23.01
N LYS A 34 -9.04 -1.81 22.92
CA LYS A 34 -8.11 -2.44 23.88
C LYS A 34 -7.20 -1.37 24.51
N PRO A 35 -7.00 -1.39 25.83
CA PRO A 35 -6.30 -0.33 26.55
C PRO A 35 -4.76 -0.42 26.47
N PRO A 36 -4.04 0.68 26.78
CA PRO A 36 -2.60 0.79 26.62
C PRO A 36 -1.82 -0.04 27.66
N ARG A 37 -0.65 -0.55 27.30
CA ARG A 37 0.29 -1.18 28.26
C ARG A 37 1.54 -0.33 28.45
N ASP A 38 1.85 -0.13 29.72
CA ASP A 38 2.97 0.64 30.25
C ASP A 38 4.34 0.07 29.88
N LEU A 39 5.22 1.01 29.53
CA LEU A 39 6.67 0.85 29.46
C LEU A 39 7.21 1.08 30.88
N TYR A 40 8.03 0.14 31.40
CA TYR A 40 9.17 0.34 32.33
C TYR A 40 9.37 -0.92 33.19
N SER A 41 10.56 -1.53 33.08
CA SER A 41 11.23 -2.18 34.21
C SER A 41 12.73 -2.28 33.95
N SER A 42 13.43 -1.43 34.70
CA SER A 42 14.77 -1.49 35.31
C SER A 42 15.93 -2.28 34.70
N ARG A 43 17.00 -1.50 34.55
CA ARG A 43 18.43 -1.79 34.42
C ARG A 43 19.01 -2.23 35.78
N ASP A 44 19.92 -3.20 35.78
CA ASP A 44 21.25 -3.17 36.46
C ASP A 44 21.85 -4.57 36.70
N ALA A 45 23.13 -4.72 36.33
CA ALA A 45 24.25 -5.22 37.16
C ALA A 45 25.32 -5.99 36.34
N ALA A 46 26.52 -5.41 36.23
CA ALA A 46 27.79 -6.08 35.90
C ALA A 46 28.37 -6.77 37.15
N PRO A 47 29.40 -7.66 37.07
CA PRO A 47 30.84 -7.24 37.00
C PRO A 47 31.80 -8.32 36.35
N PRO A 48 33.15 -8.30 36.53
CA PRO A 48 34.17 -7.53 35.80
C PRO A 48 35.22 -8.39 35.04
N GLU A 49 36.13 -7.70 34.33
CA GLU A 49 37.18 -8.15 33.39
C GLU A 49 38.36 -8.96 33.95
N ALA A 50 39.01 -9.72 33.06
CA ALA A 50 40.45 -10.02 33.07
C ALA A 50 41.03 -10.05 31.64
N ALA A 51 42.25 -9.54 31.50
CA ALA A 51 42.97 -9.20 30.27
C ALA A 51 43.66 -10.39 29.55
N ASP A 52 43.88 -10.30 28.24
CA ASP A 52 45.21 -10.08 27.62
C ASP A 52 45.28 -10.48 26.12
N ALA A 53 46.08 -9.70 25.38
CA ALA A 53 46.81 -9.94 24.14
C ALA A 53 46.15 -10.54 22.88
N GLY A 54 46.33 -9.84 21.76
CA GLY A 54 46.44 -10.49 20.45
C GLY A 54 45.85 -9.71 19.27
N LYS A 55 46.44 -8.55 18.92
CA LYS A 55 46.09 -7.83 17.69
C LYS A 55 46.64 -8.59 16.47
N VAL A 56 45.80 -9.42 15.87
CA VAL A 56 46.04 -10.05 14.56
C VAL A 56 45.03 -9.46 13.58
N VAL A 57 45.52 -8.64 12.66
CA VAL A 57 44.72 -8.12 11.55
C VAL A 57 44.46 -9.29 10.60
N THR A 58 43.31 -9.93 10.78
CA THR A 58 42.75 -10.82 9.77
C THR A 58 42.11 -9.95 8.70
N LEU A 59 42.66 -10.03 7.48
CA LEU A 59 42.03 -9.50 6.28
C LEU A 59 40.60 -10.05 6.22
N PRO A 60 39.56 -9.23 5.99
CA PRO A 60 38.19 -9.72 5.92
C PRO A 60 38.09 -10.74 4.79
N ARG A 61 38.01 -12.01 5.15
CA ARG A 61 37.32 -12.98 4.31
C ARG A 61 35.89 -12.47 4.29
N ARG A 62 35.42 -12.09 3.12
CA ARG A 62 34.02 -11.73 2.90
C ARG A 62 33.20 -13.00 3.10
N ASP A 63 32.89 -13.30 4.36
CA ASP A 63 31.97 -14.35 4.73
C ASP A 63 30.60 -13.87 4.25
N ALA A 64 30.17 -14.37 3.09
CA ALA A 64 28.91 -13.98 2.44
C ALA A 64 27.70 -14.13 3.36
N THR A 65 27.80 -14.94 4.42
CA THR A 65 26.76 -15.14 5.44
C THR A 65 26.59 -13.95 6.38
N ALA A 66 27.66 -13.22 6.73
CA ALA A 66 27.57 -12.06 7.62
C ALA A 66 27.03 -10.81 6.91
N ASP A 67 27.42 -10.62 5.64
CA ASP A 67 26.86 -9.56 4.77
C ASP A 67 25.36 -9.79 4.51
N ASP A 68 24.93 -11.06 4.37
CA ASP A 68 23.53 -11.42 4.12
C ASP A 68 22.63 -11.28 5.37
N GLU A 69 23.16 -11.54 6.58
CA GLU A 69 22.41 -11.32 7.84
C GLU A 69 22.09 -9.83 8.05
N ASP A 70 23.04 -8.92 7.79
CA ASP A 70 22.78 -7.48 7.91
C ASP A 70 21.85 -6.98 6.79
N ARG A 71 22.02 -7.49 5.56
CA ARG A 71 21.21 -7.11 4.39
C ARG A 71 19.71 -7.38 4.57
N PHE A 72 19.34 -8.52 5.15
CA PHE A 72 17.93 -8.91 5.30
C PHE A 72 17.34 -8.56 6.68
N SER A 73 18.13 -7.97 7.59
CA SER A 73 17.70 -7.59 8.94
C SER A 73 16.41 -6.77 8.96
N ALA A 74 16.29 -5.77 8.07
CA ALA A 74 15.10 -4.93 7.96
C ALA A 74 13.87 -5.70 7.45
N ILE A 75 14.07 -6.72 6.61
CA ILE A 75 13.00 -7.57 6.08
C ILE A 75 12.56 -8.58 7.14
N ASP A 76 13.51 -9.13 7.89
CA ASP A 76 13.25 -10.09 8.97
C ASP A 76 12.54 -9.46 10.17
N ALA A 77 12.81 -8.17 10.42
CA ALA A 77 12.05 -7.38 11.37
C ALA A 77 10.62 -7.05 10.88
N PHE A 78 10.40 -7.02 9.56
CA PHE A 78 9.10 -6.69 8.95
C PHE A 78 8.19 -7.91 8.79
N ALA A 79 8.74 -9.02 8.29
CA ALA A 79 8.04 -10.28 8.10
C ALA A 79 8.88 -11.41 8.68
N ALA A 80 8.28 -12.31 9.45
CA ALA A 80 9.02 -13.39 10.12
C ALA A 80 9.81 -14.25 9.11
N PRO A 81 11.09 -14.55 9.38
CA PRO A 81 11.90 -15.43 8.54
C PRO A 81 11.22 -16.77 8.25
N GLY A 82 11.32 -17.25 7.01
CA GLY A 82 10.72 -18.51 6.57
C GLY A 82 9.22 -18.44 6.24
N THR A 83 8.61 -17.26 6.32
CA THR A 83 7.26 -17.05 5.76
C THR A 83 7.32 -16.80 4.24
N PRO A 84 6.29 -17.18 3.47
CA PRO A 84 6.27 -16.91 2.02
C PRO A 84 6.44 -15.42 1.67
N LEU A 85 5.89 -14.54 2.51
CA LEU A 85 6.05 -13.10 2.35
C LEU A 85 7.50 -12.65 2.59
N ASN A 86 8.15 -13.12 3.67
CA ASN A 86 9.55 -12.81 3.93
C ASN A 86 10.45 -13.27 2.78
N GLU A 87 10.26 -14.50 2.30
CA GLU A 87 11.03 -15.03 1.16
C GLU A 87 10.88 -14.18 -0.09
N SER A 88 9.64 -13.75 -0.38
CA SER A 88 9.33 -12.89 -1.54
C SER A 88 9.94 -11.49 -1.41
N LEU A 89 9.87 -10.89 -0.22
CA LEU A 89 10.49 -9.59 0.06
C LEU A 89 12.03 -9.66 -0.02
N ARG A 90 12.64 -10.75 0.48
CA ARG A 90 14.08 -10.98 0.32
C ARG A 90 14.46 -11.15 -1.15
N ALA A 91 13.66 -11.86 -1.94
CA ALA A 91 13.87 -12.00 -3.38
C ALA A 91 13.78 -10.66 -4.10
N LEU A 92 12.81 -9.82 -3.74
CA LEU A 92 12.69 -8.46 -4.25
C LEU A 92 13.91 -7.61 -3.88
N ASN A 93 14.38 -7.63 -2.63
CA ASN A 93 15.58 -6.89 -2.23
C ASN A 93 16.87 -7.42 -2.91
N LYS A 94 16.91 -8.69 -3.30
CA LYS A 94 17.99 -9.22 -4.14
C LYS A 94 18.02 -8.56 -5.52
N ALA A 95 16.84 -8.31 -6.11
CA ALA A 95 16.69 -7.66 -7.41
C ALA A 95 16.82 -6.13 -7.34
N ASP A 96 16.31 -5.51 -6.28
CA ASP A 96 16.43 -4.08 -5.98
C ASP A 96 17.00 -3.88 -4.57
N PRO A 97 18.33 -3.71 -4.43
CA PRO A 97 18.97 -3.50 -3.12
C PRO A 97 18.53 -2.20 -2.40
N SER A 98 17.89 -1.25 -3.11
CA SER A 98 17.38 -0.03 -2.50
C SER A 98 16.00 -0.21 -1.85
N PHE A 99 15.35 -1.35 -2.08
CA PHE A 99 14.02 -1.63 -1.56
C PHE A 99 14.03 -1.87 -0.04
N SER A 100 13.14 -1.16 0.65
CA SER A 100 12.82 -1.34 2.07
C SER A 100 11.30 -1.50 2.25
N PRO A 101 10.82 -2.60 2.86
CA PRO A 101 9.38 -2.82 3.06
C PRO A 101 8.71 -1.70 3.86
N LYS A 102 9.39 -1.17 4.87
CA LYS A 102 8.87 -0.11 5.73
C LYS A 102 8.69 1.21 4.98
N GLU A 103 9.71 1.61 4.22
CA GLU A 103 9.65 2.84 3.41
C GLU A 103 8.61 2.73 2.30
N PHE A 104 8.55 1.57 1.64
CA PHE A 104 7.52 1.29 0.65
C PHE A 104 6.11 1.41 1.25
N LEU A 105 5.86 0.80 2.41
CA LEU A 105 4.53 0.84 3.04
C LEU A 105 4.13 2.26 3.46
N ASN A 106 5.08 3.08 3.90
CA ASN A 106 4.84 4.50 4.18
C ASN A 106 4.48 5.26 2.89
N GLY A 107 5.22 5.02 1.80
CA GLY A 107 4.93 5.57 0.47
C GLY A 107 3.55 5.17 -0.03
N ALA A 108 3.17 3.89 0.13
CA ALA A 108 1.86 3.37 -0.25
C ALA A 108 0.71 4.05 0.50
N ARG A 109 0.88 4.31 1.81
CA ARG A 109 -0.10 5.06 2.63
C ARG A 109 -0.31 6.48 2.11
N MET A 110 0.76 7.21 1.81
CA MET A 110 0.67 8.56 1.24
C MET A 110 0.04 8.55 -0.16
N ALA A 111 0.45 7.60 -1.01
CA ALA A 111 -0.11 7.44 -2.35
C ALA A 111 -1.61 7.13 -2.29
N TYR A 112 -2.04 6.31 -1.34
CA TYR A 112 -3.45 6.00 -1.13
C TYR A 112 -4.29 7.24 -0.86
N GLU A 113 -3.91 8.03 0.15
CA GLU A 113 -4.59 9.30 0.46
C GLU A 113 -4.60 10.24 -0.75
N MET A 114 -3.45 10.45 -1.40
CA MET A 114 -3.36 11.33 -2.57
C MET A 114 -4.25 10.88 -3.73
N VAL A 115 -4.31 9.58 -4.02
CA VAL A 115 -5.14 9.06 -5.13
C VAL A 115 -6.63 9.18 -4.80
N VAL A 116 -7.05 8.82 -3.59
CA VAL A 116 -8.46 8.92 -3.16
C VAL A 116 -8.93 10.37 -3.21
N MET A 117 -8.15 11.30 -2.66
CA MET A 117 -8.48 12.72 -2.66
C MET A 117 -8.45 13.31 -4.08
N ALA A 118 -7.42 13.00 -4.88
CA ALA A 118 -7.35 13.47 -6.26
C ALA A 118 -8.51 12.96 -7.12
N TYR A 119 -9.01 11.74 -6.88
CA TYR A 119 -10.18 11.22 -7.56
C TYR A 119 -11.47 11.96 -7.17
N ALA A 120 -11.65 12.24 -5.88
CA ALA A 120 -12.79 13.03 -5.39
C ALA A 120 -12.79 14.44 -6.01
N ASP A 121 -11.62 15.10 -6.02
CA ASP A 121 -11.44 16.45 -6.55
C ASP A 121 -11.38 16.53 -8.08
N GLY A 122 -11.25 15.39 -8.78
CA GLY A 122 -11.07 15.35 -10.23
C GLY A 122 -9.68 15.81 -10.70
N ASP A 123 -8.67 15.77 -9.82
CA ASP A 123 -7.28 16.14 -10.13
C ASP A 123 -6.58 15.07 -10.98
N ARG A 124 -6.83 15.14 -12.28
CA ARG A 124 -6.22 14.29 -13.30
C ARG A 124 -4.69 14.40 -13.35
N LYS A 125 -4.10 15.52 -12.92
CA LYS A 125 -2.65 15.72 -12.98
C LYS A 125 -1.96 14.85 -11.93
N THR A 126 -2.47 14.88 -10.70
CA THR A 126 -1.95 14.05 -9.60
C THR A 126 -2.12 12.56 -9.92
N LEU A 127 -3.31 12.16 -10.36
CA LEU A 127 -3.59 10.77 -10.75
C LEU A 127 -2.64 10.26 -11.84
N LYS A 128 -2.37 11.05 -12.88
CA LYS A 128 -1.46 10.65 -13.96
C LYS A 128 -0.02 10.35 -13.50
N SER A 129 0.40 10.95 -12.39
CA SER A 129 1.74 10.74 -11.83
C SER A 129 1.84 9.49 -10.96
N LEU A 130 0.76 9.12 -10.28
CA LEU A 130 0.71 8.03 -9.30
C LEU A 130 0.20 6.72 -9.88
N LEU A 131 -0.57 6.78 -10.97
CA LEU A 131 -1.20 5.62 -11.58
C LEU A 131 -0.42 5.12 -12.81
N SER A 132 -0.55 3.83 -13.08
CA SER A 132 -0.28 3.28 -14.41
C SER A 132 -1.23 3.88 -15.44
N ARG A 133 -0.88 3.76 -16.73
CA ARG A 133 -1.71 4.32 -17.80
C ARG A 133 -3.10 3.70 -17.80
N GLU A 134 -3.15 2.38 -17.65
CA GLU A 134 -4.35 1.58 -17.70
C GLU A 134 -5.31 1.95 -16.56
N VAL A 135 -4.81 2.07 -15.32
CA VAL A 135 -5.61 2.48 -14.16
C VAL A 135 -6.02 3.96 -14.28
N TYR A 136 -5.11 4.82 -14.76
CA TYR A 136 -5.43 6.23 -14.99
C TYR A 136 -6.58 6.42 -15.97
N ASP A 137 -6.58 5.72 -17.10
CA ASP A 137 -7.62 5.84 -18.13
C ASP A 137 -9.01 5.46 -17.56
N GLY A 138 -9.07 4.48 -16.66
CA GLY A 138 -10.29 4.12 -15.93
C GLY A 138 -10.78 5.22 -14.99
N PHE A 139 -9.87 5.80 -14.19
CA PHE A 139 -10.19 6.92 -13.29
C PHE A 139 -10.64 8.16 -14.06
N GLU A 140 -9.96 8.49 -15.16
CA GLU A 140 -10.28 9.64 -16.01
C GLU A 140 -11.68 9.50 -16.60
N THR A 141 -12.02 8.32 -17.12
CA THR A 141 -13.35 8.03 -17.65
C THR A 141 -14.43 8.23 -16.58
N ALA A 142 -14.24 7.67 -15.38
CA ALA A 142 -15.19 7.81 -14.28
C ALA A 142 -15.37 9.28 -13.83
N ILE A 143 -14.28 10.05 -13.78
CA ILE A 143 -14.33 11.49 -13.48
C ILE A 143 -15.11 12.23 -14.58
N ALA A 144 -14.82 11.96 -15.86
CA ALA A 144 -15.48 12.62 -16.98
C ALA A 144 -16.99 12.32 -17.02
N GLU A 145 -17.40 11.09 -16.75
CA GLU A 145 -18.82 10.71 -16.66
C GLU A 145 -19.53 11.42 -15.51
N ARG A 146 -18.90 11.49 -14.33
CA ARG A 146 -19.42 12.21 -13.15
C ARG A 146 -19.60 13.70 -13.45
N GLU A 147 -18.59 14.32 -14.05
CA GLU A 147 -18.63 15.73 -14.48
C GLU A 147 -19.73 15.98 -15.52
N ALA A 148 -19.94 15.05 -16.48
CA ALA A 148 -21.01 15.16 -17.47
C ALA A 148 -22.41 15.10 -16.84
N ARG A 149 -22.59 14.29 -15.81
CA ARG A 149 -23.80 14.27 -14.96
C ARG A 149 -23.92 15.50 -14.06
N GLY A 150 -22.85 16.29 -13.95
CA GLY A 150 -22.72 17.48 -13.09
C GLY A 150 -22.79 17.14 -11.61
N GLU A 151 -22.35 15.93 -11.27
CA GLU A 151 -22.24 15.46 -9.91
C GLU A 151 -20.94 15.98 -9.27
N LYS A 152 -20.99 16.27 -7.99
CA LYS A 152 -19.83 16.70 -7.19
C LYS A 152 -19.65 15.73 -6.04
N VAL A 153 -18.45 15.19 -5.90
CA VAL A 153 -18.06 14.40 -4.74
C VAL A 153 -17.38 15.32 -3.74
N LYS A 154 -17.82 15.27 -2.48
CA LYS A 154 -17.10 15.84 -1.35
C LYS A 154 -16.63 14.69 -0.49
N SER A 155 -15.33 14.56 -0.36
CA SER A 155 -14.71 13.54 0.47
C SER A 155 -13.77 14.18 1.47
N THR A 156 -13.75 13.63 2.68
CA THR A 156 -12.79 13.97 3.72
C THR A 156 -12.09 12.69 4.13
N PHE A 157 -10.77 12.67 3.98
CA PHE A 157 -9.94 11.57 4.46
C PHE A 157 -9.74 11.68 5.97
N VAL A 158 -10.10 10.63 6.72
CA VAL A 158 -9.92 10.61 8.18
C VAL A 158 -8.59 9.98 8.53
N GLY A 159 -8.26 8.83 7.95
CA GLY A 159 -6.98 8.16 8.19
C GLY A 159 -6.92 6.71 7.71
N ILE A 160 -5.79 6.06 7.99
CA ILE A 160 -5.56 4.65 7.70
C ILE A 160 -5.39 3.90 9.01
N ASP A 161 -6.34 3.03 9.33
CA ASP A 161 -6.31 2.18 10.52
C ASP A 161 -5.25 1.09 10.38
N LYS A 162 -5.16 0.47 9.18
CA LYS A 162 -4.23 -0.62 8.93
C LYS A 162 -3.72 -0.58 7.49
N ALA A 163 -2.43 -0.88 7.30
CA ALA A 163 -1.89 -1.16 5.98
C ALA A 163 -0.84 -2.26 6.12
N GLU A 164 -0.95 -3.31 5.32
CA GLU A 164 -0.11 -4.50 5.39
C GLU A 164 0.25 -4.98 4.00
N ILE A 165 1.51 -5.33 3.79
CA ILE A 165 1.93 -6.02 2.56
C ILE A 165 1.42 -7.45 2.63
N THR A 166 0.59 -7.84 1.68
CA THR A 166 0.02 -9.19 1.61
C THR A 166 0.76 -10.08 0.61
N HIS A 167 1.27 -9.48 -0.47
CA HIS A 167 1.97 -10.19 -1.53
C HIS A 167 3.10 -9.33 -2.10
N ALA A 168 4.19 -9.98 -2.49
CA ALA A 168 5.27 -9.36 -3.22
C ALA A 168 5.76 -10.35 -4.28
N GLU A 169 6.03 -9.87 -5.49
CA GLU A 169 6.58 -10.69 -6.55
C GLU A 169 7.51 -9.89 -7.45
N THR A 170 8.37 -10.60 -8.17
CA THR A 170 9.24 -10.01 -9.18
C THR A 170 9.22 -10.89 -10.41
N LYS A 171 8.76 -10.31 -11.53
CA LYS A 171 8.67 -10.98 -12.82
C LYS A 171 9.60 -10.28 -13.82
N GLY A 172 10.76 -10.89 -14.06
CA GLY A 172 11.80 -10.26 -14.87
C GLY A 172 12.35 -9.02 -14.14
N SER A 173 12.14 -7.84 -14.72
CA SER A 173 12.51 -6.56 -14.10
C SER A 173 11.36 -5.84 -13.42
N GLU A 174 10.13 -6.34 -13.52
CA GLU A 174 8.97 -5.72 -12.89
C GLU A 174 8.77 -6.32 -11.50
N ALA A 175 8.86 -5.46 -10.49
CA ALA A 175 8.48 -5.79 -9.12
C ALA A 175 7.03 -5.35 -8.89
N GLN A 176 6.25 -6.20 -8.24
CA GLN A 176 4.89 -5.89 -7.83
C GLN A 176 4.72 -6.17 -6.35
N ILE A 177 4.02 -5.27 -5.64
CA ILE A 177 3.71 -5.42 -4.23
C ILE A 177 2.24 -5.09 -4.02
N THR A 178 1.53 -5.99 -3.36
CA THR A 178 0.13 -5.81 -3.01
C THR A 178 0.01 -5.47 -1.53
N VAL A 179 -0.77 -4.43 -1.25
CA VAL A 179 -0.99 -3.89 0.09
C VAL A 179 -2.48 -3.92 0.38
N ARG A 180 -2.86 -4.53 1.50
CA ARG A 180 -4.19 -4.39 2.06
C ARG A 180 -4.23 -3.13 2.91
N ILE A 181 -5.21 -2.27 2.69
CA ILE A 181 -5.39 -0.98 3.35
C ILE A 181 -6.80 -0.92 3.94
N VAL A 182 -6.87 -0.65 5.23
CA VAL A 182 -8.10 -0.37 5.97
C VAL A 182 -8.09 1.11 6.31
N SER A 183 -9.04 1.87 5.77
CA SER A 183 -9.08 3.31 5.88
C SER A 183 -10.44 3.82 6.32
N GLN A 184 -10.44 5.03 6.87
CA GLN A 184 -11.63 5.73 7.29
C GLN A 184 -11.80 7.00 6.47
N MET A 185 -13.01 7.21 5.94
CA MET A 185 -13.33 8.42 5.18
C MET A 185 -14.81 8.80 5.29
N ILE A 186 -15.09 10.07 5.08
CA ILE A 186 -16.44 10.60 4.91
C ILE A 186 -16.60 10.95 3.44
N SER A 187 -17.68 10.53 2.80
CA SER A 187 -17.88 10.78 1.37
C SER A 187 -19.35 10.99 1.05
N ALA A 188 -19.64 12.06 0.31
CA ALA A 188 -20.97 12.43 -0.11
C ALA A 188 -20.95 12.94 -1.56
N THR A 189 -21.85 12.43 -2.39
CA THR A 189 -22.05 12.87 -3.77
C THR A 189 -23.32 13.69 -3.88
N TYR A 190 -23.20 14.84 -4.53
CA TYR A 190 -24.27 15.79 -4.77
C TYR A 190 -24.55 15.94 -6.25
N ASP A 191 -25.81 16.15 -6.62
CA ASP A 191 -26.19 16.48 -7.99
C ASP A 191 -25.97 17.98 -8.31
N LYS A 192 -26.42 18.39 -9.51
CA LYS A 192 -26.34 19.79 -9.99
C LYS A 192 -27.12 20.78 -9.11
N ALA A 193 -28.12 20.33 -8.38
CA ALA A 193 -28.93 21.14 -7.47
C ALA A 193 -28.38 21.13 -6.04
N ASP A 194 -27.16 20.61 -5.85
CA ASP A 194 -26.51 20.38 -4.56
C ASP A 194 -27.35 19.50 -3.62
N VAL A 195 -28.18 18.60 -4.17
CA VAL A 195 -28.93 17.60 -3.43
C VAL A 195 -28.06 16.36 -3.25
N LEU A 196 -27.98 15.84 -2.02
CA LEU A 196 -27.28 14.60 -1.72
C LEU A 196 -27.95 13.43 -2.46
N ILE A 197 -27.20 12.77 -3.34
CA ILE A 197 -27.66 11.62 -4.10
C ILE A 197 -27.02 10.30 -3.67
N GLU A 198 -25.86 10.36 -2.99
CA GLU A 198 -25.14 9.18 -2.53
C GLU A 198 -24.20 9.52 -1.36
N GLY A 199 -23.94 8.53 -0.51
CA GLY A 199 -23.02 8.65 0.62
C GLY A 199 -23.64 9.35 1.84
N ASP A 200 -22.76 9.78 2.73
CA ASP A 200 -23.12 10.46 3.97
C ASP A 200 -22.08 11.55 4.27
N ALA A 201 -22.55 12.76 4.55
CA ALA A 201 -21.69 13.92 4.76
C ALA A 201 -21.14 14.02 6.20
N GLU A 202 -21.64 13.20 7.12
CA GLU A 202 -21.32 13.26 8.55
C GLU A 202 -20.77 11.94 9.08
N ASN A 203 -21.18 10.80 8.52
CA ASN A 203 -20.77 9.49 9.00
C ASN A 203 -19.44 9.04 8.39
N VAL A 204 -18.54 8.57 9.27
CA VAL A 204 -17.29 7.93 8.88
C VAL A 204 -17.58 6.51 8.42
N ALA A 205 -17.13 6.18 7.21
CA ALA A 205 -17.17 4.85 6.64
C ALA A 205 -15.77 4.22 6.68
N GLU A 206 -15.71 2.93 7.02
CA GLU A 206 -14.52 2.11 6.87
C GLU A 206 -14.49 1.51 5.45
N VAL A 207 -13.32 1.53 4.82
CA VAL A 207 -13.09 1.01 3.47
C VAL A 207 -11.88 0.07 3.51
N ASN A 208 -12.10 -1.15 2.99
CA ASN A 208 -11.11 -2.22 2.92
C ASN A 208 -10.69 -2.44 1.46
N ASP A 209 -9.46 -2.04 1.14
CA ASP A 209 -8.91 -2.07 -0.21
C ASP A 209 -7.65 -2.94 -0.30
N LEU A 210 -7.40 -3.45 -1.50
CA LEU A 210 -6.22 -4.22 -1.87
C LEU A 210 -5.59 -3.58 -3.10
N TRP A 211 -4.45 -2.92 -2.91
CA TRP A 211 -3.79 -2.12 -3.95
C TRP A 211 -2.47 -2.75 -4.36
N THR A 212 -2.30 -2.97 -5.66
CA THR A 212 -1.06 -3.49 -6.24
C THR A 212 -0.27 -2.37 -6.87
N PHE A 213 0.96 -2.20 -6.40
CA PHE A 213 1.91 -1.24 -6.91
C PHE A 213 2.99 -1.96 -7.71
N ALA A 214 3.44 -1.35 -8.81
CA ALA A 214 4.54 -1.87 -9.60
C ALA A 214 5.65 -0.85 -9.83
N ARG A 215 6.86 -1.37 -10.03
CA ARG A 215 8.04 -0.61 -10.41
C ARG A 215 8.99 -1.48 -11.24
N ASP A 216 9.60 -0.89 -12.27
CA ASP A 216 10.75 -1.53 -12.95
C ASP A 216 12.00 -1.34 -12.07
N THR A 217 12.58 -2.43 -11.58
CA THR A 217 13.75 -2.45 -10.68
C THR A 217 15.01 -1.89 -11.31
N ARG A 218 15.06 -1.76 -12.65
CA ARG A 218 16.17 -1.14 -13.39
C ARG A 218 15.95 0.35 -13.59
N SER A 219 14.74 0.85 -13.34
CA SER A 219 14.42 2.26 -13.48
C SER A 219 15.15 3.08 -12.44
N ARG A 220 15.67 4.24 -12.87
CA ARG A 220 16.20 5.26 -11.97
C ARG A 220 15.10 6.02 -11.24
N ASP A 221 13.86 5.91 -11.72
CA ASP A 221 12.70 6.47 -11.04
C ASP A 221 12.39 5.60 -9.81
N PRO A 222 12.48 6.14 -8.57
CA PRO A 222 12.15 5.40 -7.37
C PRO A 222 10.62 5.22 -7.19
N ASN A 223 9.80 5.89 -8.00
CA ASN A 223 8.36 5.91 -7.80
C ASN A 223 7.72 4.56 -8.17
N TRP A 224 6.83 4.13 -7.28
CA TRP A 224 5.93 3.02 -7.49
C TRP A 224 4.61 3.54 -8.06
N LYS A 225 4.04 2.83 -9.03
CA LYS A 225 2.76 3.19 -9.63
C LYS A 225 1.69 2.20 -9.26
N LEU A 226 0.48 2.70 -9.02
CA LEU A 226 -0.70 1.86 -8.83
C LEU A 226 -1.08 1.19 -10.16
N VAL A 227 -1.04 -0.14 -10.19
CA VAL A 227 -1.34 -0.96 -11.38
C VAL A 227 -2.63 -1.76 -11.24
N ALA A 228 -3.07 -2.04 -10.01
CA ALA A 228 -4.35 -2.67 -9.76
C ALA A 228 -4.94 -2.19 -8.44
N THR A 229 -6.27 -2.19 -8.41
CA THR A 229 -7.08 -1.86 -7.25
C THR A 229 -8.20 -2.89 -7.17
N GLU A 230 -8.29 -3.56 -6.03
CA GLU A 230 -9.32 -4.53 -5.70
C GLU A 230 -9.92 -4.14 -4.36
N SER A 231 -11.19 -4.48 -4.12
CA SER A 231 -11.81 -4.33 -2.80
C SER A 231 -11.96 -5.71 -2.18
N GLU A 232 -11.65 -5.83 -0.90
CA GLU A 232 -11.83 -7.09 -0.20
C GLU A 232 -13.28 -7.21 0.27
N HIS A 233 -13.95 -8.26 -0.19
CA HIS A 233 -15.27 -8.63 0.29
C HIS A 233 -15.12 -9.69 1.38
N GLU A 234 -15.66 -9.43 2.57
CA GLU A 234 -16.01 -10.48 3.55
C GLU A 234 -17.33 -11.17 3.17
#